data_AF-A0AAN6E861-F1
#
_entry.id   AF-A0AAN6E861-F1
#
_cell.length_a   1.000
_cell.length_b   1.000
_cell.length_c   1.000
_cell.angle_alpha   90.00
_cell.angle_beta   90.00
_cell.angle_gamma   90.00
#
_symmetry.space_group_name_H-M   'P 1'
#
loop_
_entity.id
_entity.type
_entity.pdbx_description
1 polymer ?
#
loop_
_entity_poly.entity_id
_entity_poly.type
_entity_poly.pdbx_seq_one_letter_code
_entity_poly.pdbx_strand_id
1 'polypeptide(L)'
;LSEIFQNDENVVIANYDASEDTKIKGEQSIEGFPTLIAFPAGKDAEKIEYDGARSLSDLVAFVNKHAGTHRTAEGILDQSAGRLETLDAIARKYIAASEAQRVKLISKAKATADKVKDSTQAKFAKYYVKVMEKMSSASDFATKEAERLTNIVKSGAVSASKIDSFTIRQNVLKVFLGKEAAAEEKDAPAEEASEADRLRDEL
;
A
#
# COMPACT_ATOMS: atom_id res chain seq x y z
N LEU A 1 16.88 1.41 -5.74
CA LEU A 1 15.61 2.09 -5.37
C LEU A 1 14.69 2.30 -6.57
N SER A 2 15.15 2.96 -7.65
CA SER A 2 14.34 3.14 -8.87
C SER A 2 13.78 1.83 -9.45
N GLU A 3 14.58 0.78 -9.51
CA GLU A 3 14.15 -0.55 -9.99
C GLU A 3 13.04 -1.19 -9.14
N ILE A 4 13.00 -0.91 -7.83
CA ILE A 4 11.98 -1.44 -6.91
C ILE A 4 10.61 -0.84 -7.22
N PHE A 5 10.58 0.46 -7.53
CA PHE A 5 9.35 1.23 -7.75
C PHE A 5 9.03 1.43 -9.25
N GLN A 6 9.73 0.76 -10.16
CA GLN A 6 9.57 0.95 -11.60
C GLN A 6 8.14 0.64 -12.12
N ASN A 7 7.37 -0.15 -11.38
CA ASN A 7 6.00 -0.54 -11.72
C ASN A 7 4.94 0.29 -10.98
N ASP A 8 5.36 1.24 -10.14
CA ASP A 8 4.46 2.12 -9.39
C ASP A 8 4.34 3.46 -10.12
N GLU A 9 3.33 3.59 -10.97
CA GLU A 9 3.14 4.75 -11.87
C GLU A 9 3.10 6.12 -11.16
N ASN A 10 2.73 6.13 -9.88
CA ASN A 10 2.65 7.35 -9.06
C ASN A 10 3.96 7.66 -8.31
N VAL A 11 5.02 6.86 -8.51
CA VAL A 11 6.32 7.04 -7.87
C VAL A 11 7.38 7.33 -8.94
N VAL A 12 8.02 8.48 -8.82
CA VAL A 12 9.16 8.85 -9.65
C VAL A 12 10.40 8.95 -8.78
N ILE A 13 11.39 8.11 -9.07
CA ILE A 13 12.70 8.17 -8.43
C ILE A 13 13.67 8.80 -9.42
N ALA A 14 14.19 9.98 -9.08
CA ALA A 14 15.09 10.74 -9.92
C ALA A 14 16.42 11.02 -9.19
N ASN A 15 17.47 11.19 -9.98
CA ASN A 15 18.75 11.73 -9.55
C ASN A 15 19.00 13.04 -10.29
N TYR A 16 19.48 14.06 -9.58
CA TYR A 16 19.81 15.35 -10.15
C TYR A 16 21.13 15.85 -9.55
N ASP A 17 22.10 16.16 -10.40
CA ASP A 17 23.37 16.74 -9.98
C ASP A 17 23.23 18.27 -9.88
N ALA A 18 23.09 18.75 -8.65
CA ALA A 18 22.99 20.17 -8.36
C ALA A 18 24.34 20.82 -8.03
N SER A 19 25.49 20.16 -8.28
CA SER A 19 26.81 20.63 -7.81
C SER A 19 27.14 22.06 -8.25
N GLU A 20 26.72 22.46 -9.45
CA GLU A 20 26.93 23.81 -10.01
C GLU A 20 25.65 24.67 -10.04
N ASP A 21 24.48 24.12 -9.66
CA ASP A 21 23.20 24.83 -9.73
C ASP A 21 22.89 25.56 -8.41
N THR A 22 23.39 26.79 -8.28
CA THR A 22 23.18 27.64 -7.10
C THR A 22 21.71 28.01 -6.87
N LYS A 23 20.91 28.06 -7.94
CA LYS A 23 19.49 28.38 -7.84
C LYS A 23 18.73 27.23 -7.19
N ILE A 24 18.90 26.01 -7.67
CA ILE A 24 18.25 24.82 -7.09
C ILE A 24 18.73 24.58 -5.66
N LYS A 25 20.03 24.77 -5.37
CA LYS A 25 20.52 24.67 -3.99
C LYS A 25 19.80 25.63 -3.05
N GLY A 26 19.61 26.89 -3.47
CA GLY A 26 18.89 27.89 -2.68
C GLY A 26 17.39 27.58 -2.54
N GLU A 27 16.71 27.28 -3.66
CA GLU A 27 15.26 26.98 -3.68
C GLU A 27 14.91 25.73 -2.86
N GLN A 28 15.77 24.71 -2.92
CA GLN A 28 15.54 23.44 -2.24
C GLN A 28 16.25 23.35 -0.88
N SER A 29 16.96 24.39 -0.45
CA SER A 29 17.68 24.44 0.82
C SER A 29 18.74 23.35 0.97
N ILE A 30 19.49 23.05 -0.11
CA ILE A 30 20.51 22.00 -0.14
C ILE A 30 21.81 22.53 0.46
N GLU A 31 22.14 22.09 1.67
CA GLU A 31 23.36 22.47 2.39
C GLU A 31 24.54 21.51 2.19
N GLY A 32 24.27 20.28 1.75
CA GLY A 32 25.27 19.24 1.55
C GLY A 32 24.81 18.16 0.58
N PHE A 33 25.70 17.23 0.22
CA PHE A 33 25.37 16.13 -0.67
C PHE A 33 25.74 14.78 -0.05
N PRO A 34 24.94 13.72 -0.29
CA PRO A 34 23.64 13.72 -0.96
C PRO A 34 22.49 14.16 -0.02
N THR A 35 21.62 15.05 -0.50
CA THR A 35 20.32 15.36 0.13
C THR A 35 19.21 14.61 -0.59
N LEU A 36 18.33 13.96 0.17
CA LEU A 36 17.19 13.20 -0.34
C LEU A 36 15.90 13.94 0.02
N ILE A 37 15.11 14.27 -0.99
CA ILE A 37 13.87 15.04 -0.83
C ILE A 37 12.74 14.30 -1.54
N ALA A 38 11.64 14.07 -0.84
CA ALA A 38 10.38 13.64 -1.44
C ALA A 38 9.49 14.83 -1.76
N PHE A 39 8.83 14.76 -2.91
CA PHE A 39 7.88 15.75 -3.39
C PHE A 39 6.51 15.05 -3.56
N PRO A 40 5.67 15.02 -2.52
CA PRO A 40 4.36 14.39 -2.62
C PRO A 40 3.47 15.12 -3.64
N ALA A 41 2.61 14.38 -4.33
CA ALA A 41 1.68 14.97 -5.29
C ALA A 41 0.58 15.76 -4.57
N GLY A 42 0.36 17.01 -5.00
CA GLY A 42 -0.68 17.87 -4.45
C GLY A 42 -0.28 19.33 -4.57
N LYS A 43 -1.27 20.21 -4.80
CA LYS A 43 -1.01 21.65 -4.97
C LYS A 43 -0.41 22.30 -3.72
N ASP A 44 -0.77 21.78 -2.56
CA ASP A 44 -0.37 22.28 -1.25
C ASP A 44 0.50 21.26 -0.48
N ALA A 45 1.08 20.29 -1.19
CA ALA A 45 1.94 19.29 -0.59
C ALA A 45 3.33 19.88 -0.30
N GLU A 46 3.74 19.82 0.96
CA GLU A 46 5.08 20.24 1.37
C GLU A 46 6.13 19.19 1.00
N LYS A 47 7.33 19.65 0.64
CA LYS A 47 8.48 18.76 0.44
C LYS A 47 8.86 18.11 1.77
N ILE A 48 9.36 16.89 1.71
CA ILE A 48 9.77 16.13 2.89
C ILE A 48 11.24 15.78 2.72
N GLU A 49 12.09 16.38 3.55
CA GLU A 49 13.50 16.00 3.62
C GLU A 49 13.63 14.65 4.34
N TYR A 50 14.53 13.81 3.85
CA TYR A 50 14.77 12.50 4.42
C TYR A 50 16.04 12.49 5.27
N ASP A 51 15.84 12.40 6.59
CA ASP A 51 16.92 12.36 7.58
C ASP A 51 17.17 10.95 8.16
N GLY A 52 16.51 9.94 7.60
CA GLY A 52 16.64 8.55 8.04
C GLY A 52 17.93 7.85 7.59
N ALA A 53 18.09 6.60 8.01
CA ALA A 53 19.22 5.77 7.61
C ALA A 53 19.19 5.44 6.11
N ARG A 54 20.30 5.62 5.39
CA ARG A 54 20.35 5.42 3.92
C ARG A 54 20.42 3.95 3.49
N SER A 55 19.92 3.02 4.29
CA SER A 55 19.83 1.61 3.90
C SER A 55 18.72 1.42 2.86
N LEU A 56 18.82 0.37 2.03
CA LEU A 56 17.79 0.10 1.03
C LEU A 56 16.42 -0.11 1.66
N SER A 57 16.33 -0.84 2.77
CA SER A 57 15.08 -1.12 3.48
C SER A 57 14.43 0.14 4.02
N ASP A 58 15.21 1.07 4.57
CA ASP A 58 14.69 2.31 5.15
C ASP A 58 14.17 3.25 4.06
N LEU A 59 14.89 3.34 2.93
CA LEU A 59 14.44 4.11 1.76
C LEU A 59 13.16 3.53 1.16
N VAL A 60 13.05 2.20 1.07
CA VAL A 60 11.83 1.53 0.60
C VAL A 60 10.66 1.79 1.56
N ALA A 61 10.89 1.70 2.87
CA ALA A 61 9.88 1.99 3.88
C ALA A 61 9.39 3.45 3.79
N PHE A 62 10.31 4.39 3.58
CA PHE A 62 9.98 5.81 3.40
C PHE A 62 9.11 6.04 2.15
N VAL A 63 9.49 5.48 1.00
CA VAL A 63 8.68 5.60 -0.22
C VAL A 63 7.32 4.95 -0.04
N ASN A 64 7.25 3.74 0.53
CA ASN A 64 5.98 3.05 0.81
C ASN A 64 5.05 3.91 1.69
N LYS A 65 5.57 4.50 2.76
CA LYS A 65 4.81 5.34 3.69
C LYS A 65 4.19 6.55 3.00
N HIS A 66 4.96 7.26 2.17
CA HIS A 66 4.52 8.51 1.58
C HIS A 66 3.80 8.34 0.23
N ALA A 67 4.04 7.25 -0.49
CA ALA A 67 3.38 6.95 -1.76
C ALA A 67 2.18 5.99 -1.62
N GLY A 68 1.98 5.37 -0.46
CA GLY A 68 0.95 4.34 -0.27
C GLY A 68 1.22 3.07 -1.08
N THR A 69 2.50 2.77 -1.31
CA THR A 69 2.96 1.54 -1.97
C THR A 69 3.37 0.51 -0.94
N HIS A 70 3.57 -0.73 -1.38
CA HIS A 70 3.78 -1.88 -0.49
C HIS A 70 4.90 -2.77 -1.04
N ARG A 71 6.01 -2.15 -1.45
CA ARG A 71 7.16 -2.85 -2.04
C ARG A 71 8.08 -3.38 -0.94
N THR A 72 8.62 -4.57 -1.19
CA THR A 72 9.75 -5.14 -0.44
C THR A 72 11.08 -4.64 -1.03
N ALA A 73 12.20 -4.93 -0.36
CA ALA A 73 13.53 -4.62 -0.88
C ALA A 73 13.84 -5.36 -2.20
N GLU A 74 13.14 -6.45 -2.47
CA GLU A 74 13.23 -7.25 -3.70
C GLU A 74 12.34 -6.72 -4.84
N GLY A 75 11.59 -5.62 -4.63
CA GLY A 75 10.71 -5.05 -5.67
C GLY A 75 9.36 -5.75 -5.83
N ILE A 76 9.11 -6.82 -5.08
CA ILE A 76 7.80 -7.50 -5.06
C ILE A 76 6.86 -6.83 -4.06
N LEU A 77 5.56 -6.98 -4.27
CA LEU A 77 4.54 -6.53 -3.32
C LEU A 77 4.49 -7.43 -2.08
N ASP A 78 4.40 -6.82 -0.91
CA ASP A 78 4.21 -7.52 0.37
C ASP A 78 2.77 -8.04 0.54
N GLN A 79 2.49 -8.65 1.69
CA GLN A 79 1.19 -9.28 1.99
C GLN A 79 0.06 -8.28 2.31
N SER A 80 0.41 -7.03 2.61
CA SER A 80 -0.53 -5.94 2.88
C SER A 80 -0.98 -5.24 1.60
N ALA A 81 -0.26 -5.40 0.49
CA ALA A 81 -0.61 -4.78 -0.78
C ALA A 81 -2.03 -5.12 -1.24
N GLY A 82 -2.82 -4.07 -1.51
CA GLY A 82 -4.20 -4.15 -1.98
C GLY A 82 -5.23 -4.58 -0.93
N ARG A 83 -4.81 -4.71 0.33
CA ARG A 83 -5.69 -4.94 1.48
C ARG A 83 -6.38 -3.64 1.89
N LEU A 84 -7.62 -3.76 2.33
CA LEU A 84 -8.40 -2.63 2.85
C LEU A 84 -9.06 -3.08 4.16
N GLU A 85 -8.56 -2.60 5.31
CA GLU A 85 -8.92 -3.15 6.62
C GLU A 85 -10.44 -3.16 6.88
N THR A 86 -11.15 -2.13 6.43
CA THR A 86 -12.62 -2.09 6.57
C THR A 86 -13.33 -3.17 5.76
N LEU A 87 -12.79 -3.56 4.60
CA LEU A 87 -13.31 -4.66 3.79
C LEU A 87 -12.81 -6.02 4.28
N ASP A 88 -11.62 -6.09 4.87
CA ASP A 88 -11.13 -7.29 5.56
C ASP A 88 -12.03 -7.67 6.72
N ALA A 89 -12.41 -6.70 7.55
CA ALA A 89 -13.37 -6.92 8.62
C ALA A 89 -14.73 -7.43 8.11
N ILE A 90 -15.18 -6.98 6.93
CA ILE A 90 -16.42 -7.49 6.32
C ILE A 90 -16.20 -8.89 5.75
N ALA A 91 -15.05 -9.17 5.13
CA ALA A 91 -14.67 -10.49 4.62
C ALA A 91 -14.62 -11.54 5.74
N ARG A 92 -13.94 -11.26 6.86
CA ARG A 92 -13.91 -12.14 8.04
C ARG A 92 -15.33 -12.45 8.54
N LYS A 93 -16.19 -11.44 8.65
CA LYS A 93 -17.61 -11.62 9.03
C LYS A 93 -18.39 -12.44 8.01
N TYR A 94 -18.12 -12.27 6.72
CA TYR A 94 -18.78 -12.99 5.63
C TYR A 94 -18.49 -14.50 5.71
N ILE A 95 -17.25 -14.89 6.01
CA ILE A 95 -16.84 -16.30 6.12
C ILE A 95 -17.62 -16.98 7.26
N ALA A 96 -17.71 -16.34 8.42
CA ALA A 96 -18.39 -16.85 9.62
C ALA A 96 -19.93 -16.73 9.59
N ALA A 97 -20.49 -16.00 8.62
CA ALA A 97 -21.91 -15.70 8.54
C ALA A 97 -22.73 -16.82 7.87
N SER A 98 -24.00 -16.91 8.26
CA SER A 98 -25.00 -17.70 7.52
C SER A 98 -25.30 -17.09 6.15
N GLU A 99 -25.91 -17.86 5.26
CA GLU A 99 -26.26 -17.41 3.90
C GLU A 99 -27.12 -16.13 3.88
N ALA A 100 -28.13 -16.04 4.75
CA ALA A 100 -28.98 -14.86 4.87
C ALA A 100 -28.20 -13.61 5.32
N GLN A 101 -27.20 -13.78 6.18
CA GLN A 101 -26.34 -12.69 6.65
C GLN A 101 -25.32 -12.27 5.59
N ARG A 102 -24.84 -13.21 4.77
CA ARG A 102 -23.89 -12.94 3.67
C ARG A 102 -24.45 -11.95 2.65
N VAL A 103 -25.73 -12.03 2.32
CA VAL A 103 -26.38 -11.05 1.42
C VAL A 103 -26.24 -9.62 1.95
N LYS A 104 -26.51 -9.41 3.24
CA LYS A 104 -26.37 -8.08 3.88
C LYS A 104 -24.92 -7.61 3.90
N LEU A 105 -23.98 -8.52 4.14
CA LEU A 105 -22.55 -8.23 4.15
C LEU A 105 -22.02 -7.86 2.75
N ILE A 106 -22.51 -8.50 1.69
CA ILE A 106 -22.21 -8.10 0.29
C ILE A 106 -22.70 -6.68 0.03
N SER A 107 -23.94 -6.34 0.40
CA SER A 107 -24.46 -4.98 0.23
C SER A 107 -23.64 -3.95 1.02
N LYS A 108 -23.22 -4.28 2.24
CA LYS A 108 -22.33 -3.43 3.05
C LYS A 108 -20.96 -3.26 2.40
N ALA A 109 -20.34 -4.34 1.92
CA ALA A 109 -19.07 -4.30 1.21
C ALA A 109 -19.15 -3.42 -0.03
N LYS A 110 -20.23 -3.52 -0.81
CA LYS A 110 -20.48 -2.66 -1.97
C LYS A 110 -20.57 -1.19 -1.59
N ALA A 111 -21.38 -0.86 -0.58
CA ALA A 111 -21.50 0.51 -0.09
C ALA A 111 -20.17 1.07 0.47
N THR A 112 -19.35 0.23 1.09
CA THR A 112 -17.98 0.61 1.52
C THR A 112 -17.08 0.84 0.31
N ALA A 113 -17.10 -0.05 -0.68
CA ALA A 113 -16.29 0.05 -1.89
C ALA A 113 -16.62 1.30 -2.72
N ASP A 114 -17.90 1.67 -2.82
CA ASP A 114 -18.35 2.84 -3.57
C ASP A 114 -17.91 4.17 -2.93
N LYS A 115 -17.52 4.16 -1.65
CA LYS A 115 -16.99 5.34 -0.94
C LYS A 115 -15.49 5.53 -1.13
N VAL A 116 -14.79 4.56 -1.70
CA VAL A 116 -13.35 4.65 -1.95
C VAL A 116 -13.10 5.58 -3.13
N LYS A 117 -12.53 6.75 -2.84
CA LYS A 117 -12.30 7.80 -3.84
C LYS A 117 -11.08 7.54 -4.71
N ASP A 118 -10.01 7.01 -4.10
CA ASP A 118 -8.81 6.67 -4.85
C ASP A 118 -9.11 5.59 -5.89
N SER A 119 -8.76 5.87 -7.15
CA SER A 119 -9.16 5.01 -8.27
C SER A 119 -8.50 3.63 -8.22
N THR A 120 -7.31 3.53 -7.62
CA THR A 120 -6.56 2.29 -7.47
C THR A 120 -7.13 1.45 -6.34
N GLN A 121 -7.30 2.03 -5.15
CA GLN A 121 -7.97 1.40 -4.02
C GLN A 121 -9.41 0.99 -4.36
N ALA A 122 -10.13 1.77 -5.18
CA ALA A 122 -11.47 1.42 -5.64
C ALA A 122 -11.48 0.14 -6.49
N LYS A 123 -10.43 -0.12 -7.29
CA LYS A 123 -10.29 -1.40 -8.02
C LYS A 123 -10.10 -2.56 -7.05
N PHE A 124 -9.32 -2.37 -5.99
CA PHE A 124 -9.12 -3.39 -4.95
C PHE A 124 -10.41 -3.64 -4.18
N ALA A 125 -11.11 -2.59 -3.78
CA ALA A 125 -12.40 -2.66 -3.10
C ALA A 125 -13.46 -3.43 -3.91
N LYS A 126 -13.55 -3.15 -5.21
CA LYS A 126 -14.43 -3.90 -6.13
C LYS A 126 -14.07 -5.38 -6.19
N TYR A 127 -12.80 -5.74 -6.05
CA TYR A 127 -12.38 -7.13 -6.04
C TYR A 127 -12.90 -7.88 -4.79
N TYR A 128 -12.90 -7.26 -3.60
CA TYR A 128 -13.54 -7.85 -2.41
C TYR A 128 -15.00 -8.22 -2.65
N VAL A 129 -15.77 -7.27 -3.20
CA VAL A 129 -17.19 -7.47 -3.51
C VAL A 129 -17.36 -8.63 -4.48
N LYS A 130 -16.55 -8.66 -5.55
CA LYS A 130 -16.56 -9.74 -6.54
C LYS A 130 -16.25 -11.10 -5.92
N VAL A 131 -15.29 -11.20 -4.99
CA VAL A 131 -14.99 -12.46 -4.30
C VAL A 131 -16.19 -12.91 -3.48
N MET A 132 -16.82 -12.03 -2.70
CA MET A 132 -18.03 -12.36 -1.93
C MET A 132 -19.21 -12.80 -2.80
N GLU A 133 -19.43 -12.16 -3.94
CA GLU A 133 -20.48 -12.53 -4.91
C GLU A 133 -20.18 -13.87 -5.60
N LYS A 134 -18.91 -14.17 -5.89
CA LYS A 134 -18.54 -15.48 -6.44
C LYS A 134 -18.68 -16.58 -5.41
N MET A 135 -18.30 -16.31 -4.16
CA MET A 135 -18.45 -17.27 -3.06
C MET A 135 -19.91 -17.55 -2.69
N SER A 136 -20.86 -16.65 -2.99
CA SER A 136 -22.29 -16.93 -2.75
C SER A 136 -22.88 -17.95 -3.71
N SER A 137 -22.23 -18.20 -4.86
CA SER A 137 -22.65 -19.22 -5.85
C SER A 137 -21.69 -20.40 -5.96
N ALA A 138 -20.43 -20.23 -5.56
CA ALA A 138 -19.40 -21.27 -5.55
C ALA A 138 -18.54 -21.15 -4.28
N SER A 139 -18.86 -21.93 -3.25
CA SER A 139 -18.20 -21.84 -1.93
C SER A 139 -16.69 -22.11 -1.96
N ASP A 140 -16.21 -22.87 -2.94
CA ASP A 140 -14.80 -23.21 -3.16
C ASP A 140 -14.04 -22.22 -4.06
N PHE A 141 -14.70 -21.16 -4.53
CA PHE A 141 -14.13 -20.17 -5.45
C PHE A 141 -12.82 -19.58 -4.93
N ALA A 142 -12.78 -19.15 -3.67
CA ALA A 142 -11.60 -18.49 -3.12
C ALA A 142 -10.37 -19.42 -3.14
N THR A 143 -10.56 -20.70 -2.81
CA THR A 143 -9.49 -21.71 -2.84
C THR A 143 -9.00 -21.95 -4.27
N LYS A 144 -9.92 -22.21 -5.20
CA LYS A 144 -9.60 -22.46 -6.62
C LYS A 144 -8.92 -21.27 -7.28
N GLU A 145 -9.39 -20.06 -7.03
CA GLU A 145 -8.80 -18.85 -7.59
C GLU A 145 -7.41 -18.59 -6.99
N ALA A 146 -7.22 -18.79 -5.69
CA ALA A 146 -5.91 -18.65 -5.06
C ALA A 146 -4.88 -19.63 -5.64
N GLU A 147 -5.26 -20.89 -5.86
CA GLU A 147 -4.42 -21.90 -6.52
C GLU A 147 -4.10 -21.52 -7.96
N ARG A 148 -5.11 -21.10 -8.73
CA ARG A 148 -4.93 -20.66 -10.12
C ARG A 148 -3.93 -19.51 -10.22
N LEU A 149 -4.09 -18.48 -9.39
CA LEU A 149 -3.17 -17.33 -9.38
C LEU A 149 -1.76 -17.74 -8.95
N THR A 150 -1.65 -18.62 -7.96
CA THR A 150 -0.35 -19.16 -7.53
C THR A 150 0.38 -19.88 -8.66
N ASN A 151 -0.33 -20.71 -9.42
CA ASN A 151 0.26 -21.44 -10.54
C ASN A 151 0.68 -20.49 -11.68
N ILE A 152 -0.08 -19.42 -11.91
CA ILE A 152 0.27 -18.42 -12.93
C ILE A 152 1.53 -17.66 -12.53
N VAL A 153 1.63 -17.19 -11.29
CA VAL A 153 2.83 -16.48 -10.80
C VAL A 153 4.05 -17.41 -10.87
N LYS A 154 3.93 -18.67 -10.45
CA LYS A 154 5.02 -19.67 -10.52
C LYS A 154 5.45 -20.01 -11.95
N SER A 155 4.55 -19.89 -12.93
CA SER A 155 4.87 -20.22 -14.31
C SER A 155 5.89 -19.28 -14.95
N GLY A 156 6.10 -18.08 -14.38
CA GLY A 156 7.02 -17.07 -14.91
C GLY A 156 6.60 -16.46 -16.26
N ALA A 157 5.49 -16.91 -16.86
CA ALA A 157 5.04 -16.51 -18.21
C ALA A 157 4.25 -15.18 -18.23
N VAL A 158 4.39 -14.34 -17.20
CA VAL A 158 3.58 -13.14 -17.01
C VAL A 158 4.44 -11.92 -16.71
N SER A 159 4.03 -10.76 -17.22
CA SER A 159 4.72 -9.49 -16.99
C SER A 159 4.68 -9.08 -15.52
N ALA A 160 5.63 -8.24 -15.08
CA ALA A 160 5.71 -7.74 -13.71
C ALA A 160 4.40 -7.08 -13.23
N SER A 161 3.79 -6.22 -14.04
CA SER A 161 2.48 -5.61 -13.73
C SER A 161 1.35 -6.65 -13.54
N LYS A 162 1.38 -7.77 -14.27
CA LYS A 162 0.42 -8.86 -14.05
C LYS A 162 0.72 -9.61 -12.75
N ILE A 163 2.00 -9.80 -12.41
CA ILE A 163 2.42 -10.40 -11.14
C ILE A 163 1.90 -9.56 -9.96
N ASP A 164 2.04 -8.24 -10.02
CA ASP A 164 1.52 -7.34 -9.00
C ASP A 164 0.00 -7.46 -8.87
N SER A 165 -0.72 -7.44 -9.99
CA SER A 165 -2.17 -7.62 -9.99
C SER A 165 -2.61 -8.97 -9.39
N PHE A 166 -1.86 -10.04 -9.66
CA PHE A 166 -2.15 -11.35 -9.09
C PHE A 166 -1.78 -11.43 -7.61
N THR A 167 -0.68 -10.80 -7.19
CA THR A 167 -0.26 -10.73 -5.79
C THR A 167 -1.29 -10.01 -4.94
N ILE A 168 -1.77 -8.85 -5.41
CA ILE A 168 -2.87 -8.10 -4.77
C ILE A 168 -4.11 -8.98 -4.60
N ARG A 169 -4.52 -9.68 -5.66
CA ARG A 169 -5.69 -10.58 -5.60
C ARG A 169 -5.46 -11.74 -4.63
N GLN A 170 -4.25 -12.33 -4.62
CA GLN A 170 -3.90 -13.37 -3.65
C GLN A 170 -3.96 -12.86 -2.22
N ASN A 171 -3.47 -11.66 -1.93
CA ASN A 171 -3.53 -11.06 -0.61
C ASN A 171 -4.97 -10.88 -0.12
N VAL A 172 -5.87 -10.41 -1.00
CA VAL A 172 -7.30 -10.32 -0.70
C VAL A 172 -7.92 -11.70 -0.47
N LEU A 173 -7.63 -12.68 -1.34
CA LEU A 173 -8.15 -14.05 -1.21
C LEU A 173 -7.70 -14.73 0.09
N LYS A 174 -6.47 -14.47 0.56
CA LYS A 174 -5.97 -15.01 1.84
C LYS A 174 -6.86 -14.64 3.03
N VAL A 175 -7.52 -13.47 3.01
CA VAL A 175 -8.48 -13.07 4.03
C VAL A 175 -9.69 -14.00 4.04
N PHE A 176 -10.25 -14.26 2.85
CA PHE A 176 -11.38 -15.20 2.67
C PHE A 176 -11.03 -16.64 3.03
N LEU A 177 -9.75 -16.98 3.05
CA LEU A 177 -9.23 -18.30 3.41
C LEU A 177 -8.78 -18.39 4.87
N GLY A 178 -8.79 -17.29 5.64
CA GLY A 178 -8.24 -17.27 6.99
C GLY A 178 -6.73 -17.53 7.05
N LYS A 179 -6.01 -17.21 5.97
CA LYS A 179 -4.56 -17.42 5.79
C LYS A 179 -3.79 -16.10 5.65
N GLU A 180 -4.31 -15.03 6.24
CA GLU A 180 -3.60 -13.76 6.33
C GLU A 180 -2.46 -13.88 7.34
N ALA A 181 -1.27 -13.40 7.01
CA ALA A 181 -0.30 -13.08 8.07
C ALA A 181 -0.85 -11.92 8.89
N ALA A 182 -0.52 -11.88 10.19
CA ALA A 182 -0.76 -10.67 10.98
C ALA A 182 -0.14 -9.49 10.24
N ALA A 183 -0.88 -8.39 10.09
CA ALA A 183 -0.25 -7.14 9.73
C ALA A 183 0.81 -6.89 10.81
N GLU A 184 2.09 -6.82 10.42
CA GLU A 184 3.11 -6.31 11.33
C GLU A 184 2.64 -4.92 11.75
N GLU A 185 2.32 -4.73 13.04
CA GLU A 185 2.24 -3.41 13.63
C GLU A 185 3.62 -2.78 13.47
N LYS A 186 3.81 -2.05 12.36
CA LYS A 186 4.97 -1.18 12.19
C LYS A 186 4.62 0.14 12.85
N ASP A 187 5.32 0.42 13.94
CA ASP A 187 5.36 1.68 14.66
C ASP A 187 5.03 2.85 13.74
N ALA A 188 3.90 3.51 14.04
CA ALA A 188 3.73 4.88 13.62
C ALA A 188 4.93 5.64 14.20
N PRO A 189 5.69 6.42 13.40
CA PRO A 189 6.68 7.30 13.97
C PRO A 189 5.95 8.22 14.91
N ALA A 190 6.39 8.23 16.17
CA ALA A 190 5.93 9.15 17.18
C ALA A 190 5.83 10.55 16.56
N GLU A 191 4.65 11.15 16.64
CA GLU A 191 4.53 12.60 16.52
C GLU A 191 5.55 13.19 17.50
N GLU A 192 6.65 13.73 16.98
CA GLU A 192 7.50 14.63 17.74
C GLU A 192 6.63 15.83 18.09
N ALA A 193 6.08 15.80 19.30
CA ALA A 193 5.44 16.94 19.92
C ALA A 193 6.41 18.11 19.81
N SER A 194 5.98 19.16 19.10
CA SER A 194 6.75 20.37 18.91
C SER A 194 7.26 20.88 20.25
N GLU A 195 8.53 21.27 20.29
CA GLU A 195 9.25 21.80 21.45
C GLU A 195 8.62 23.08 22.05
N ALA A 196 7.53 23.58 21.48
CA ALA A 196 6.73 24.69 22.00
C ALA A 196 5.88 24.35 23.25
N ASP A 197 5.62 23.07 23.56
CA ASP A 197 4.78 22.67 24.71
C ASP A 197 5.58 22.40 26.01
N ARG A 198 6.92 22.46 25.98
CA ARG A 198 7.77 22.23 27.18
C ARG A 198 8.07 23.48 28.02
N LEU A 199 7.56 24.65 27.63
CA LEU A 199 7.89 25.93 28.28
C LEU A 199 6.72 26.57 29.04
N ARG A 200 5.70 25.80 29.43
CA ARG A 200 4.53 26.32 30.16
C ARG A 200 4.36 25.85 31.60
N ASP A 201 5.27 25.03 32.13
CA ASP A 201 5.20 24.53 33.51
C ASP A 201 6.33 25.02 34.45
N GLU A 202 7.09 26.03 34.04
CA GLU A 202 7.97 26.78 34.96
C GLU A 202 7.72 28.28 34.82
N LEU A 203 6.59 28.75 35.37
CA LEU A 203 6.38 30.13 35.85
C LEU A 203 5.18 30.20 36.80
#